data_AF-A0A3R8RPG6-F1
#
_entry.id   AF-A0A3R8RPG6-F1
#
_cell.length_a   1.000
_cell.length_b   1.000
_cell.length_c   1.000
_cell.angle_alpha   90.00
_cell.angle_beta   90.00
_cell.angle_gamma   90.00
#
_symmetry.space_group_name_H-M   'P 1'
#
loop_
_entity.id
_entity.type
_entity.pdbx_description
1 polymer ?
#
loop_
_entity_poly.entity_id
_entity_poly.type
_entity_poly.pdbx_seq_one_letter_code
_entity_poly.pdbx_strand_id
1 'polypeptide(L)'
;SVAAAETMLTPDGWAFSHFFEGPYLASTERALRQAEVMQQSFQPRLLSIPGLYMLALWLHGDCAADADSGRLAATDLLVPLAPAPPGIAAHRPHQAAELLPVLTHRVTPAPLLSSPA
;
A
#
# COMPACT_ATOMS: atom_id res chain seq x y z
N SER A 1 3.54 -20.99 2.32
CA SER A 1 2.34 -20.14 2.44
C SER A 1 2.64 -19.06 3.46
N VAL A 2 2.04 -17.87 3.33
CA VAL A 2 2.17 -16.77 4.29
C VAL A 2 0.79 -16.43 4.83
N ALA A 3 0.70 -16.32 6.16
CA ALA A 3 -0.50 -15.94 6.91
C ALA A 3 -0.15 -14.78 7.86
N ALA A 4 -1.10 -13.89 8.12
CA ALA A 4 -0.96 -12.82 9.09
C ALA A 4 -1.65 -13.25 10.39
N ALA A 5 -1.16 -12.78 11.52
CA ALA A 5 -1.79 -13.03 12.80
C ALA A 5 -1.92 -11.74 13.60
N GLU A 6 -3.08 -11.53 14.22
CA GLU A 6 -3.22 -10.56 15.29
C GLU A 6 -2.64 -11.14 16.58
N THR A 7 -1.99 -10.29 17.36
CA THR A 7 -1.47 -10.63 18.69
C THR A 7 -2.16 -9.78 19.75
N MET A 8 -2.52 -10.39 20.87
CA MET A 8 -3.12 -9.72 22.02
C MET A 8 -2.24 -9.93 23.25
N LEU A 9 -2.15 -8.90 24.09
CA LEU A 9 -1.46 -9.01 25.38
C LEU A 9 -2.36 -9.74 26.39
N THR A 10 -1.83 -10.80 26.99
CA THR A 10 -2.47 -11.61 28.04
C THR A 10 -1.64 -11.54 29.33
N PRO A 11 -2.17 -12.01 30.48
CA PRO A 11 -1.41 -12.06 31.74
C PRO A 11 -0.08 -12.84 31.63
N ASP A 12 -0.03 -13.84 30.75
CA ASP A 12 1.14 -14.70 30.52
C ASP A 12 2.05 -14.18 29.39
N GLY A 13 1.76 -13.00 28.82
CA GLY A 13 2.49 -12.39 27.71
C GLY A 13 1.67 -12.30 26.42
N TRP A 14 2.35 -12.17 25.28
CA TRP A 14 1.68 -12.05 23.98
C TRP A 14 1.20 -13.41 23.46
N ALA A 15 -0.05 -13.47 23.01
CA ALA A 15 -0.63 -14.63 22.34
C ALA A 15 -1.20 -14.25 20.98
N PHE A 16 -1.20 -15.18 20.02
CA PHE A 16 -1.92 -15.01 18.76
C PHE A 16 -3.42 -15.16 19.00
N SER A 17 -4.21 -14.22 18.50
CA SER A 17 -5.67 -14.22 18.64
C SER A 17 -6.37 -14.72 17.38
N HIS A 18 -6.01 -14.19 16.22
CA HIS A 18 -6.64 -14.53 14.95
C HIS A 18 -5.61 -14.63 13.83
N PHE A 19 -5.82 -15.58 12.93
CA PHE A 19 -5.04 -15.72 11.71
C PHE A 19 -5.87 -15.28 10.51
N PHE A 20 -5.23 -14.61 9.56
CA PHE A 20 -5.85 -14.07 8.36
C PHE A 20 -5.04 -14.50 7.14
N GLU A 21 -5.76 -14.86 6.09
CA GLU A 21 -5.22 -15.10 4.76
C GLU A 21 -5.97 -14.22 3.76
N GLY A 22 -5.29 -13.83 2.70
CA GLY A 22 -5.88 -12.99 1.68
C GLY A 22 -4.90 -12.62 0.58
N PRO A 23 -5.42 -12.18 -0.59
CA PRO A 23 -4.57 -11.90 -1.75
C PRO A 23 -3.56 -10.79 -1.46
N TYR A 24 -3.94 -9.79 -0.66
CA TYR A 24 -3.06 -8.68 -0.30
C TYR A 24 -1.88 -9.10 0.56
N LEU A 25 -1.99 -10.17 1.35
CA LEU A 25 -0.88 -10.62 2.19
C LEU A 25 0.23 -11.23 1.34
N ALA A 26 -0.10 -12.21 0.49
CA ALA A 26 0.85 -12.80 -0.44
C ALA A 26 1.42 -11.73 -1.40
N SER A 27 0.58 -10.77 -1.81
CA SER A 27 1.02 -9.65 -2.62
C SER A 27 2.02 -8.73 -1.89
N THR A 28 1.80 -8.47 -0.60
CA THR A 28 2.68 -7.64 0.23
C THR A 28 4.03 -8.32 0.42
N GLU A 29 4.05 -9.61 0.75
CA GLU A 29 5.28 -10.40 0.86
C GLU A 29 6.09 -10.34 -0.44
N ARG A 30 5.43 -10.56 -1.58
CA ARG A 30 6.08 -10.46 -2.90
C ARG A 30 6.68 -9.08 -3.15
N ALA A 31 5.95 -8.01 -2.86
CA ALA A 31 6.42 -6.64 -3.06
C ALA A 31 7.59 -6.28 -2.13
N LEU A 32 7.57 -6.76 -0.87
CA LEU A 32 8.69 -6.61 0.07
C LEU A 32 9.95 -7.31 -0.45
N ARG A 33 9.84 -8.55 -0.93
CA ARG A 33 10.97 -9.27 -1.55
C ARG A 33 11.51 -8.55 -2.78
N GLN A 34 10.65 -7.89 -3.56
CA GLN A 34 11.10 -7.04 -4.68
C GLN A 34 11.84 -5.79 -4.19
N ALA A 35 11.41 -5.17 -3.10
CA ALA A 35 12.09 -4.01 -2.53
C ALA A 35 13.47 -4.37 -1.96
N GLU A 36 13.59 -5.52 -1.30
CA GLU A 36 14.85 -6.03 -0.72
C GLU A 36 15.97 -6.18 -1.77
N VAL A 37 15.63 -6.46 -3.04
CA VAL A 37 16.63 -6.60 -4.10
C VAL A 37 17.06 -5.26 -4.74
N MET A 38 16.40 -4.14 -4.43
CA MET A 38 16.64 -2.83 -5.08
C MET A 38 17.93 -2.12 -4.64
N GLN A 39 18.74 -2.71 -3.76
CA GLN A 39 20.03 -2.19 -3.26
C GLN A 39 19.97 -0.78 -2.60
N GLN A 40 18.77 -0.24 -2.41
CA GLN A 40 18.50 1.03 -1.73
C GLN A 40 17.70 0.73 -0.45
N SER A 41 18.08 1.40 0.64
CA SER A 41 17.33 1.34 1.88
C SER A 41 16.03 2.12 1.76
N PHE A 42 14.92 1.46 2.05
CA PHE A 42 13.60 2.07 2.16
C PHE A 42 12.95 1.65 3.47
N GLN A 43 12.09 2.51 3.99
CA GLN A 43 11.15 2.14 5.04
C GLN A 43 9.82 1.72 4.38
N PRO A 44 9.48 0.41 4.40
CA PRO A 44 8.24 -0.06 3.81
C PRO A 44 7.03 0.28 4.69
N ARG A 45 5.98 0.80 4.06
CA ARG A 45 4.71 1.18 4.69
C ARG A 45 3.56 0.68 3.83
N LEU A 46 2.46 0.24 4.45
CA LEU A 46 1.24 -0.08 3.70
C LEU A 46 0.40 1.19 3.51
N LEU A 47 0.09 1.51 2.26
CA LEU A 47 -0.76 2.64 1.89
C LEU A 47 -2.12 2.12 1.41
N SER A 48 -3.18 2.50 2.12
CA SER A 48 -4.57 2.21 1.70
C SER A 48 -5.12 3.32 0.83
N ILE A 49 -5.77 2.95 -0.28
CA ILE A 49 -6.46 3.89 -1.20
C ILE A 49 -7.93 3.44 -1.29
N PRO A 50 -8.78 3.78 -0.30
CA PRO A 50 -10.13 3.25 -0.19
C PRO A 50 -11.01 3.55 -1.40
N GLY A 51 -10.86 4.74 -2.00
CA GLY A 51 -11.63 5.16 -3.18
C GLY A 51 -11.43 4.27 -4.42
N LEU A 52 -10.37 3.45 -4.45
CA LEU A 52 -10.10 2.48 -5.51
C LEU A 52 -10.06 1.03 -5.00
N TYR A 53 -10.42 0.80 -3.73
CA TYR A 53 -10.36 -0.50 -3.06
C TYR A 53 -9.02 -1.22 -3.25
N MET A 54 -7.92 -0.46 -3.23
CA MET A 54 -6.58 -1.00 -3.50
C MET A 54 -5.61 -0.67 -2.35
N LEU A 55 -4.58 -1.51 -2.22
CA LEU A 55 -3.42 -1.25 -1.38
C LEU A 55 -2.17 -1.04 -2.26
N ALA A 56 -1.21 -0.28 -1.75
CA ALA A 56 0.13 -0.17 -2.32
C ALA A 56 1.18 -0.33 -1.21
N LEU A 57 2.32 -0.93 -1.55
CA LEU A 57 3.52 -0.83 -0.73
C LEU A 57 4.18 0.51 -1.03
N TRP A 58 4.25 1.38 -0.04
CA TRP A 58 4.97 2.65 -0.07
C TRP A 58 6.38 2.42 0.46
N LEU A 59 7.38 2.66 -0.38
CA LEU A 59 8.79 2.61 -0.03
C LEU A 59 9.27 4.03 0.22
N HIS A 60 9.29 4.43 1.49
CA HIS A 60 9.71 5.76 1.90
C HIS A 60 11.23 5.86 1.98
N GLY A 61 11.82 6.88 1.36
CA GLY A 61 13.28 7.03 1.29
C GLY A 61 13.94 7.41 2.62
N ASP A 62 13.22 8.08 3.53
CA ASP A 62 13.74 8.43 4.85
C ASP A 62 13.50 7.29 5.84
N CYS A 63 14.54 6.48 6.06
CA CYS A 63 14.49 5.36 6.99
C CYS A 63 14.53 5.77 8.47
N ALA A 64 14.86 7.03 8.77
CA ALA A 64 14.86 7.56 10.14
C ALA A 64 13.50 8.17 10.53
N ALA A 65 12.59 8.34 9.57
CA ALA A 65 11.25 8.81 9.84
C ALA A 65 10.49 7.82 10.74
N ASP A 66 9.72 8.37 11.69
CA ASP A 66 8.80 7.58 12.49
C ASP A 66 7.82 6.80 11.60
N ALA A 67 7.51 5.54 11.92
CA ALA A 67 6.76 4.67 11.02
C ALA A 67 5.27 5.02 10.91
N ASP A 68 4.72 5.71 11.91
CA ASP A 68 3.30 6.09 11.96
C ASP A 68 3.05 7.49 11.36
N SER A 69 4.08 8.34 11.35
CA SER A 69 4.04 9.67 10.75
C SER A 69 4.90 9.75 9.49
N GLY A 70 4.49 10.55 8.51
CA GLY A 70 5.28 10.68 7.29
C GLY A 70 4.44 11.24 6.16
N ARG A 71 5.03 12.13 5.37
CA ARG A 71 4.39 12.65 4.17
C ARG A 71 4.98 11.94 2.97
N LEU A 72 4.11 11.42 2.12
CA LEU A 72 4.51 10.84 0.84
C LEU A 72 5.31 11.87 0.03
N ALA A 73 6.59 11.57 -0.19
CA ALA A 73 7.49 12.40 -0.98
C ALA A 73 7.32 12.06 -2.46
N ALA A 74 7.53 13.04 -3.34
CA ALA A 74 7.41 12.86 -4.79
C ALA A 74 8.34 11.75 -5.35
N THR A 75 9.50 11.58 -4.71
CA THR A 75 10.54 10.60 -5.06
C THR A 75 10.34 9.23 -4.42
N ASP A 76 9.39 9.09 -3.49
CA ASP A 76 9.09 7.79 -2.90
C ASP A 76 8.55 6.83 -3.96
N LEU A 77 8.74 5.54 -3.76
CA LEU A 77 8.18 4.54 -4.66
C LEU A 77 6.86 4.01 -4.11
N LEU A 78 5.89 3.84 -5.01
CA LEU A 78 4.63 3.16 -4.76
C LEU A 78 4.58 1.90 -5.61
N VAL A 79 4.35 0.75 -4.98
CA VAL A 79 4.17 -0.53 -5.65
C VAL A 79 2.72 -0.98 -5.44
N PRO A 80 1.82 -0.86 -6.43
CA PRO A 80 0.46 -1.35 -6.32
C PRO A 80 0.42 -2.85 -6.00
N LEU A 81 -0.40 -3.24 -5.04
CA LEU A 81 -0.59 -4.64 -4.65
C LEU A 81 -1.72 -5.28 -5.46
N ALA A 82 -1.67 -6.59 -5.64
CA ALA A 82 -2.74 -7.37 -6.24
C ALA A 82 -3.83 -7.69 -5.20
N PRO A 83 -5.13 -7.60 -5.57
CA PRO A 83 -5.64 -7.10 -6.84
C PRO A 83 -5.50 -5.58 -7.00
N ALA A 84 -4.99 -5.14 -8.16
CA ALA A 84 -4.94 -3.73 -8.53
C ALA A 84 -6.13 -3.37 -9.43
N PRO A 85 -6.61 -2.11 -9.42
CA PRO A 85 -7.68 -1.68 -10.31
C PRO A 85 -7.28 -1.80 -11.79
N PRO A 86 -8.25 -1.96 -12.71
CA PRO A 86 -7.97 -2.03 -14.14
C PRO A 86 -7.08 -0.87 -14.62
N GLY A 87 -6.07 -1.18 -15.43
CA GLY A 87 -5.12 -0.19 -15.94
C GLY A 87 -4.09 0.31 -14.92
N ILE A 88 -3.96 -0.33 -13.75
CA ILE A 88 -2.81 -0.19 -12.85
C ILE A 88 -2.12 -1.54 -12.76
N ALA A 89 -0.83 -1.58 -13.07
CA ALA A 89 -0.05 -2.81 -13.03
C ALA A 89 0.38 -3.13 -11.59
N ALA A 90 -0.12 -4.25 -11.04
CA ALA A 90 0.35 -4.74 -9.74
C ALA A 90 1.84 -5.10 -9.79
N HIS A 91 2.53 -4.93 -8.67
CA HIS A 91 3.96 -5.27 -8.48
C HIS A 91 4.95 -4.50 -9.35
N ARG A 92 4.51 -3.43 -10.01
CA ARG A 92 5.38 -2.51 -10.73
C ARG A 92 5.68 -1.29 -9.85
N PRO A 93 6.94 -1.01 -9.50
CA PRO A 93 7.30 0.21 -8.82
C PRO A 93 7.05 1.44 -9.70
N HIS A 94 6.48 2.48 -9.10
CA HIS A 94 6.25 3.79 -9.71
C HIS A 94 6.76 4.88 -8.76
N GLN A 95 7.32 5.98 -9.28
CA GLN A 95 7.53 7.14 -8.42
C GLN A 95 6.17 7.72 -8.02
N ALA A 96 6.05 8.21 -6.78
CA ALA A 96 4.82 8.82 -6.28
C ALA A 96 4.38 9.99 -7.17
N ALA A 97 5.33 10.79 -7.67
CA ALA A 97 5.08 11.88 -8.62
C ALA A 97 4.36 11.43 -9.91
N GLU A 98 4.62 10.20 -10.37
CA GLU A 98 4.04 9.66 -11.60
C GLU A 98 2.69 9.01 -11.36
N LEU A 99 2.54 8.28 -10.25
CA LEU A 99 1.34 7.49 -9.98
C LEU A 99 0.22 8.32 -9.31
N LEU A 100 0.56 9.23 -8.39
CA LEU A 100 -0.45 9.98 -7.63
C LEU A 100 -1.44 10.75 -8.53
N PRO A 101 -1.02 11.48 -9.58
CA PRO A 101 -1.96 12.18 -10.44
C PRO A 101 -2.98 11.24 -11.09
N VAL A 102 -2.57 10.02 -11.47
CA VAL A 102 -3.46 9.00 -12.05
C VAL A 102 -4.47 8.52 -11.02
N LEU A 103 -4.04 8.26 -9.78
CA LEU A 103 -4.93 7.83 -8.70
C LEU A 103 -5.91 8.95 -8.33
N THR A 104 -5.44 10.19 -8.19
CA THR A 104 -6.28 11.36 -7.90
C THR A 104 -7.35 11.57 -8.97
N HIS A 105 -6.99 11.47 -10.26
CA HIS A 105 -7.96 11.57 -11.35
C HIS A 105 -9.05 10.49 -11.25
N ARG A 106 -8.73 9.28 -10.83
CA ARG A 106 -9.69 8.17 -10.73
C ARG A 106 -10.58 8.22 -9.50
N VAL A 107 -10.12 8.85 -8.41
CA VAL A 107 -10.89 9.00 -7.17
C VAL A 107 -11.78 10.24 -7.20
N THR A 108 -11.45 11.23 -8.03
CA THR A 108 -12.26 12.44 -8.19
C THR A 108 -13.61 12.08 -8.82
N PRO A 109 -14.75 12.31 -8.14
CA PRO A 109 -16.06 12.08 -8.71
C PRO A 109 -16.25 12.94 -9.97
N ALA A 110 -16.77 12.36 -11.05
CA ALA A 110 -17.20 13.15 -12.20
C ALA A 110 -18.31 14.11 -11.76
N PRO A 111 -18.30 15.39 -12.20
CA PRO A 111 -19.39 16.31 -11.91
C PRO A 111 -20.69 15.70 -12.44
N LEU A 112 -21.67 15.55 -11.55
CA LEU A 112 -23.00 15.10 -11.93
C LEU A 112 -23.59 16.12 -12.91
N LEU A 113 -23.89 15.70 -14.13
CA LEU A 113 -24.67 16.49 -15.06
C LEU A 113 -26.03 16.73 -14.40
N SER A 114 -26.27 17.94 -13.91
CA SER A 114 -27.59 18.37 -13.47
C SER A 114 -28.51 18.28 -14.68
N SER A 115 -29.45 17.34 -14.66
CA SER A 115 -30.49 17.23 -15.68
C SER A 115 -31.28 18.54 -15.70
N PRO A 116 -31.36 19.26 -16.84
CA PRO A 116 -32.27 20.39 -16.92
C PRO A 116 -33.71 19.87 -16.80
N ALA A 117 -34.51 20.58 -16.01
CA ALA A 117 -35.95 20.38 -15.85
C ALA A 117 -36.73 20.96 -17.04
#